data_AF-A0A833A4I5-F1
#
_entry.id   AF-A0A833A4I5-F1
#
_cell.length_a   1.000
_cell.length_b   1.000
_cell.length_c   1.000
_cell.angle_alpha   90.00
_cell.angle_beta   90.00
_cell.angle_gamma   90.00
#
_symmetry.space_group_name_H-M   'P 1'
#
loop_
_entity.id
_entity.type
_entity.pdbx_description
1 polymer ?
#
loop_
_entity_poly.entity_id
_entity_poly.type
_entity_poly.pdbx_seq_one_letter_code
_entity_poly.pdbx_strand_id
1 'polypeptide(L)'
;MFPYLILVLLLLLMGLDVLLLLFYARIWRRVVMLEKQFAYSLQVIRQVVKQYSIIARALASALASYEAEKALEKLRRKRRRRYIAFIVVAESGKPPEPQEMEKAILDAVKRVGGEIAVADARPRLVYYDPLRGLGIVSASHTTKYIVLAALGIVRYVNRRKVLVIPVRTTGTIKRAKKALQTWR
;
A
#
# COMPACT_ATOMS: atom_id res chain seq x y z
N MET A 1 93.64 5.01 45.70
CA MET A 1 92.92 5.63 44.56
C MET A 1 91.75 4.78 44.05
N PHE A 2 91.81 3.45 44.07
CA PHE A 2 90.74 2.53 43.59
C PHE A 2 89.36 2.55 44.31
N PRO A 3 89.22 2.76 45.63
CA PRO A 3 87.89 2.61 46.29
C PRO A 3 86.90 3.72 45.94
N TYR A 4 87.38 4.94 45.63
CA TYR A 4 86.54 6.05 45.21
C TYR A 4 85.90 5.83 43.84
N LEU A 5 86.60 5.12 42.95
CA LEU A 5 86.14 4.85 41.59
C LEU A 5 84.97 3.86 41.59
N ILE A 6 85.00 2.88 42.49
CA ILE A 6 83.92 1.91 42.70
C ILE A 6 82.68 2.59 43.30
N LEU A 7 82.88 3.48 44.28
CA LEU A 7 81.79 4.25 44.90
C LEU A 7 81.07 5.15 43.88
N VAL A 8 81.83 5.83 43.03
CA VAL A 8 81.28 6.69 41.96
C VAL A 8 80.51 5.86 40.92
N LEU A 9 81.02 4.69 40.55
CA LEU A 9 80.34 3.78 39.61
C LEU A 9 79.00 3.27 40.16
N LEU A 10 78.96 2.91 41.46
CA LEU A 10 77.72 2.49 42.13
C LEU A 10 76.69 3.63 42.20
N LEU A 11 77.12 4.85 42.52
CA LEU A 11 76.23 6.03 42.51
C LEU A 11 75.67 6.32 41.12
N LEU A 12 76.48 6.16 40.06
CA LEU A 12 76.03 6.33 38.68
C LEU A 12 75.04 5.25 38.26
N LEU A 13 75.26 3.99 38.64
CA LEU A 13 74.33 2.88 38.42
C LEU A 13 72.98 3.13 39.12
N MET A 14 73.01 3.53 40.39
CA MET A 14 71.78 3.87 41.13
C MET A 14 71.06 5.08 40.50
N GLY A 15 71.81 6.08 40.04
CA GLY A 15 71.24 7.22 39.32
C GLY A 15 70.56 6.82 38.01
N LEU A 16 71.16 5.90 37.25
CA LEU A 16 70.60 5.37 36.01
C LEU A 16 69.31 4.57 36.24
N ASP A 17 69.28 3.71 37.27
CA ASP A 17 68.11 2.91 37.63
C ASP A 17 66.92 3.79 38.01
N VAL A 18 67.16 4.85 38.80
CA VAL A 18 66.13 5.83 39.16
C VAL A 18 65.61 6.53 37.90
N LEU A 19 66.49 6.88 36.96
CA LEU A 19 66.11 7.56 35.73
C LEU A 19 65.29 6.65 34.80
N LEU A 20 65.64 5.37 34.71
CA LEU A 20 64.88 4.35 34.00
C LEU A 20 63.49 4.11 34.62
N LEU A 21 63.39 4.05 35.95
CA LEU A 21 62.11 3.91 36.64
C LEU A 21 61.19 5.11 36.40
N LEU A 22 61.73 6.34 36.44
CA LEU A 22 60.97 7.55 36.14
C LEU A 22 60.50 7.58 34.67
N PHE A 23 61.35 7.14 33.75
CA PHE A 23 61.01 7.02 32.33
C PHE A 23 59.90 5.99 32.10
N TYR A 24 60.01 4.80 32.70
CA TYR A 24 59.00 3.75 32.63
C TYR A 24 57.66 4.22 33.21
N ALA A 25 57.67 4.88 34.38
CA ALA A 25 56.48 5.44 35.00
C ALA A 25 55.83 6.55 34.15
N ARG A 26 56.61 7.32 33.38
CA ARG A 26 56.10 8.33 32.46
C ARG A 26 55.43 7.72 31.23
N ILE A 27 56.04 6.67 30.66
CA ILE A 27 55.45 5.90 29.56
C ILE A 27 54.16 5.23 30.02
N TRP A 28 54.18 4.54 31.18
CA TRP A 28 53.03 3.86 31.73
C TRP A 28 51.83 4.80 31.92
N ARG A 29 52.07 6.00 32.47
CA ARG A 29 51.03 7.04 32.61
C ARG A 29 50.42 7.46 31.27
N ARG A 30 51.21 7.54 30.20
CA ARG A 30 50.71 7.88 28.85
C ARG A 30 49.88 6.75 28.26
N VAL A 31 50.32 5.50 28.42
CA VAL A 31 49.58 4.32 27.94
C VAL A 31 48.21 4.23 28.60
N VAL A 32 48.15 4.36 29.93
CA VAL A 32 46.88 4.34 30.68
C VAL A 32 45.95 5.49 30.27
N MET A 33 46.49 6.68 29.94
CA MET A 33 45.69 7.79 29.43
C MET A 33 45.08 7.49 28.06
N LEU A 34 45.86 6.90 27.15
CA LEU A 34 45.39 6.51 25.82
C LEU A 34 44.30 5.44 25.91
N GLU A 35 44.46 4.42 26.75
CA GLU A 35 43.42 3.39 26.95
C GLU A 35 42.10 4.00 27.42
N LYS A 36 42.14 4.97 28.35
CA LYS A 36 40.93 5.67 28.80
C LYS A 36 40.28 6.48 27.68
N GLN A 37 41.07 7.15 26.84
CA GLN A 37 40.55 7.87 25.67
C GLN A 37 39.88 6.92 24.67
N PHE A 38 40.52 5.80 24.35
CA PHE A 38 39.93 4.77 23.48
C PHE A 38 38.63 4.20 24.05
N ALA A 39 38.62 3.87 25.35
CA ALA A 39 37.42 3.36 26.02
C ALA A 39 36.26 4.37 25.95
N TYR A 40 36.54 5.65 26.16
CA TYR A 40 35.56 6.72 26.05
C TYR A 40 35.02 6.86 24.61
N SER A 41 35.91 6.89 23.61
CA SER A 41 35.50 6.94 22.19
C SER A 41 34.63 5.75 21.79
N LEU A 42 34.94 4.54 22.26
CA LEU A 42 34.12 3.35 22.02
C LEU A 42 32.73 3.46 22.66
N GLN A 43 32.63 4.04 23.87
CA GLN A 43 31.34 4.29 24.51
C GLN A 43 30.49 5.27 23.69
N VAL A 44 31.08 6.36 23.20
CA VAL A 44 30.38 7.33 22.34
C VAL A 44 29.90 6.67 21.05
N ILE A 45 30.76 5.90 20.37
CA ILE A 45 30.38 5.16 19.14
C ILE A 45 29.19 4.21 19.42
N ARG A 46 29.22 3.47 20.54
CA ARG A 46 28.10 2.60 20.93
C ARG A 46 26.80 3.38 21.13
N GLN A 47 26.86 4.54 21.79
CA GLN A 47 25.67 5.38 21.98
C GLN A 47 25.11 5.88 20.64
N VAL A 48 25.97 6.32 19.73
CA VAL A 48 25.59 6.75 18.39
C VAL A 48 24.94 5.61 17.62
N VAL A 49 25.56 4.43 17.57
CA VAL A 49 24.99 3.23 16.90
C VAL A 49 23.62 2.87 17.50
N LYS A 50 23.47 2.95 18.82
CA LYS A 50 22.19 2.70 19.49
C LYS A 50 21.12 3.69 19.03
N GLN A 51 21.44 4.99 18.94
CA GLN A 51 20.51 6.01 18.43
C GLN A 51 20.12 5.75 16.98
N TYR A 52 21.08 5.43 16.12
CA TYR A 52 20.81 5.06 14.72
C TYR A 52 19.86 3.86 14.61
N SER A 53 20.00 2.84 15.47
CA SER A 53 19.10 1.67 15.45
C SER A 53 17.64 2.02 15.77
N ILE A 54 17.39 3.07 16.56
CA ILE A 54 16.04 3.52 16.91
C ILE A 54 15.45 4.26 15.71
N ILE A 55 16.22 5.16 15.11
CA ILE A 55 15.81 5.92 13.92
C ILE A 55 15.52 4.96 12.76
N ALA A 56 16.39 3.97 12.52
CA ALA A 56 16.20 2.98 11.47
C ALA A 56 14.90 2.16 11.67
N ARG A 57 14.61 1.75 12.91
CA ARG A 57 13.34 1.05 13.24
C ARG A 57 12.12 1.93 13.04
N ALA A 58 12.19 3.19 13.49
CA ALA A 58 11.11 4.15 13.29
C ALA A 58 10.85 4.38 11.79
N LEU A 59 11.90 4.59 11.00
CA LEU A 59 11.80 4.76 9.56
C LEU A 59 11.20 3.53 8.86
N ALA A 60 11.66 2.32 9.20
CA ALA A 60 11.12 1.08 8.65
C ALA A 60 9.62 0.92 8.97
N SER A 61 9.21 1.23 10.20
CA SER A 61 7.80 1.18 10.60
C SER A 61 6.93 2.22 9.87
N ALA A 62 7.47 3.43 9.65
CA ALA A 62 6.79 4.48 8.90
C ALA A 62 6.61 4.07 7.43
N LEU A 63 7.65 3.54 6.79
CA LEU A 63 7.57 3.03 5.41
C LEU A 63 6.54 1.89 5.28
N ALA A 64 6.54 0.95 6.22
CA ALA A 64 5.56 -0.14 6.23
C ALA A 64 4.12 0.39 6.35
N SER A 65 3.89 1.38 7.23
CA SER A 65 2.57 2.00 7.40
C SER A 65 2.10 2.74 6.13
N TYR A 66 3.01 3.42 5.44
CA TYR A 66 2.73 4.11 4.19
C TYR A 66 2.38 3.14 3.04
N GLU A 67 3.12 2.04 2.92
CA GLU A 67 2.80 0.98 1.95
C GLU A 67 1.46 0.31 2.27
N ALA A 68 1.17 0.06 3.54
CA ALA A 68 -0.11 -0.47 3.99
C ALA A 68 -1.26 0.47 3.65
N GLU A 69 -1.12 1.78 3.89
CA GLU A 69 -2.11 2.79 3.50
C GLU A 69 -2.33 2.84 2.00
N LYS A 70 -1.27 2.83 1.20
CA LYS A 70 -1.37 2.77 -0.28
C LYS A 70 -2.10 1.52 -0.74
N ALA A 71 -1.79 0.35 -0.16
CA ALA A 71 -2.48 -0.89 -0.46
C ALA A 71 -3.97 -0.81 -0.10
N LEU A 72 -4.30 -0.27 1.08
CA LEU A 72 -5.66 0.01 1.52
C LEU A 72 -6.39 0.95 0.57
N GLU A 73 -5.75 2.02 0.11
CA GLU A 73 -6.35 2.96 -0.83
C GLU A 73 -6.66 2.28 -2.17
N LYS A 74 -5.72 1.48 -2.68
CA LYS A 74 -5.91 0.69 -3.91
C LYS A 74 -7.10 -0.27 -3.76
N LEU A 75 -7.22 -0.95 -2.63
CA LEU A 75 -8.35 -1.82 -2.30
C LEU A 75 -9.66 -1.03 -2.19
N ARG A 76 -9.66 0.15 -1.55
CA ARG A 76 -10.83 1.03 -1.45
C ARG A 76 -11.29 1.49 -2.83
N ARG A 77 -10.35 1.91 -3.70
CA ARG A 77 -10.65 2.31 -5.09
C ARG A 77 -11.25 1.15 -5.87
N LYS A 78 -10.70 -0.07 -5.74
CA LYS A 78 -11.26 -1.28 -6.37
C LYS A 78 -12.68 -1.59 -5.86
N ARG A 79 -12.93 -1.41 -4.56
CA ARG A 79 -14.25 -1.63 -3.92
C ARG A 79 -15.28 -0.53 -4.23
N ARG A 80 -14.89 0.62 -4.80
CA ARG A 80 -15.85 1.69 -5.13
C ARG A 80 -16.87 1.19 -6.16
N ARG A 81 -18.15 1.33 -5.86
CA ARG A 81 -19.23 0.98 -6.80
C ARG A 81 -19.44 2.08 -7.84
N ARG A 82 -19.96 1.68 -8.99
CA ARG A 82 -20.48 2.53 -10.06
C ARG A 82 -21.88 2.08 -10.41
N TYR A 83 -22.72 3.04 -10.75
CA TYR A 83 -24.12 2.82 -11.09
C TYR A 83 -24.32 3.25 -12.53
N ILE A 84 -24.70 2.30 -13.37
CA ILE A 84 -24.93 2.48 -14.80
C ILE A 84 -26.44 2.56 -14.97
N ALA A 85 -26.94 3.76 -15.26
CA ALA A 85 -28.30 3.97 -15.70
C ALA A 85 -28.44 3.51 -17.16
N PHE A 86 -29.50 2.77 -17.47
CA PHE A 86 -29.75 2.24 -18.80
C PHE A 86 -31.24 2.27 -19.15
N ILE A 87 -31.53 2.23 -20.44
CA ILE A 87 -32.87 2.12 -21.02
C ILE A 87 -32.97 0.80 -21.76
N VAL A 88 -34.13 0.15 -21.69
CA VAL A 88 -34.46 -1.06 -22.44
C VAL A 88 -35.53 -0.70 -23.47
N VAL A 89 -35.21 -0.92 -24.73
CA VAL A 89 -36.14 -0.78 -25.85
C VAL A 89 -36.49 -2.19 -26.31
N ALA A 90 -37.76 -2.58 -26.18
CA ALA A 90 -38.26 -3.85 -26.69
C ALA A 90 -38.85 -3.63 -28.09
N GLU A 91 -38.61 -4.55 -29.03
CA GLU A 91 -39.16 -4.47 -30.39
C GLU A 91 -40.68 -4.69 -30.39
N SER A 92 -41.18 -5.55 -29.50
CA SER A 92 -42.60 -5.82 -29.34
C SER A 92 -42.96 -6.09 -27.87
N GLY A 93 -44.10 -5.55 -27.45
CA GLY A 93 -44.65 -5.76 -26.11
C GLY A 93 -43.97 -4.94 -25.01
N LYS A 94 -44.18 -5.38 -23.76
CA LYS A 94 -43.60 -4.73 -22.57
C LYS A 94 -42.14 -5.12 -22.39
N PRO A 95 -41.30 -4.23 -21.81
CA PRO A 95 -39.97 -4.59 -21.35
C PRO A 95 -39.94 -5.86 -20.49
N PRO A 96 -38.81 -6.59 -20.45
CA PRO A 96 -38.64 -7.77 -19.60
C PRO A 96 -38.93 -7.49 -18.12
N GLU A 97 -39.36 -8.51 -17.39
CA GLU A 97 -39.54 -8.37 -15.95
C GLU A 97 -38.17 -8.19 -15.24
N PRO A 98 -38.12 -7.57 -14.04
CA PRO A 98 -36.86 -7.29 -13.35
C PRO A 98 -35.95 -8.52 -13.19
N GLN A 99 -36.53 -9.68 -12.86
CA GLN A 99 -35.79 -10.94 -12.67
C GLN A 99 -35.19 -11.46 -13.98
N GLU A 100 -35.94 -11.36 -15.08
CA GLU A 100 -35.48 -11.74 -16.42
C GLU A 100 -34.33 -10.83 -16.85
N MET A 101 -34.46 -9.53 -16.58
CA MET A 101 -33.45 -8.54 -16.90
C MET A 101 -32.17 -8.73 -16.08
N GLU A 102 -32.28 -8.98 -14.77
CA GLU A 102 -31.13 -9.23 -13.91
C GLU A 102 -30.35 -10.47 -14.37
N LYS A 103 -31.06 -11.57 -14.67
CA LYS A 103 -30.46 -12.78 -15.21
C LYS A 103 -29.78 -12.52 -16.55
N ALA A 104 -30.43 -11.81 -17.46
CA ALA A 104 -29.86 -11.50 -18.78
C ALA A 104 -28.58 -10.66 -18.68
N ILE A 105 -28.53 -9.69 -17.76
CA ILE A 105 -27.32 -8.90 -17.51
C ILE A 105 -26.21 -9.77 -16.95
N LEU A 106 -26.52 -10.63 -15.97
CA LEU A 106 -25.54 -11.53 -15.36
C LEU A 106 -24.94 -12.48 -16.42
N ASP A 107 -25.78 -13.09 -17.25
CA ASP A 107 -25.37 -13.99 -18.33
C ASP A 107 -24.55 -13.25 -19.40
N ALA A 108 -24.89 -11.99 -19.69
CA ALA A 108 -24.11 -11.18 -20.61
C ALA A 108 -22.74 -10.82 -20.04
N VAL A 109 -22.64 -10.47 -18.76
CA VAL A 109 -21.34 -10.21 -18.09
C VAL A 109 -20.48 -11.48 -18.10
N LYS A 110 -21.08 -12.63 -17.80
CA LYS A 110 -20.42 -13.94 -17.88
C LYS A 110 -19.94 -14.26 -19.30
N ARG A 111 -20.71 -13.93 -20.34
CA ARG A 111 -20.30 -14.10 -21.74
C ARG A 111 -19.13 -13.21 -22.14
N VAL A 112 -19.08 -11.97 -21.66
CA VAL A 112 -18.00 -11.03 -22.02
C VAL A 112 -16.71 -11.32 -21.27
N GLY A 113 -16.77 -11.69 -19.99
CA GLY A 113 -15.57 -11.76 -19.13
C GLY A 113 -15.46 -13.00 -18.23
N GLY A 114 -16.30 -14.01 -18.46
CA GLY A 114 -16.32 -15.25 -17.67
C GLY A 114 -16.75 -15.05 -16.22
N GLU A 115 -16.53 -16.08 -15.41
CA GLU A 115 -16.88 -16.08 -13.98
C GLU A 115 -16.07 -15.05 -13.18
N ILE A 116 -14.81 -14.81 -13.59
CA ILE A 116 -13.93 -13.83 -12.93
C ILE A 116 -14.54 -12.42 -13.03
N ALA A 117 -15.06 -12.05 -14.21
CA ALA A 117 -15.71 -10.75 -14.39
C ALA A 117 -16.99 -10.62 -13.56
N VAL A 118 -17.79 -11.68 -13.45
CA VAL A 118 -18.98 -11.70 -12.59
C VAL A 118 -18.59 -11.49 -11.13
N ALA A 119 -17.57 -12.21 -10.65
CA ALA A 119 -17.10 -12.12 -9.28
C ALA A 119 -16.48 -10.75 -8.92
N ASP A 120 -15.77 -10.13 -9.85
CA ASP A 120 -15.12 -8.82 -9.64
C ASP A 120 -16.08 -7.63 -9.87
N ALA A 121 -16.99 -7.73 -10.83
CA ALA A 121 -18.01 -6.70 -11.08
C ALA A 121 -19.15 -6.73 -10.07
N ARG A 122 -19.53 -7.92 -9.59
CA ARG A 122 -20.69 -8.18 -8.73
C ARG A 122 -21.92 -7.41 -9.21
N PRO A 123 -22.33 -7.60 -10.49
CA PRO A 123 -23.42 -6.84 -11.07
C PRO A 123 -24.70 -7.14 -10.30
N ARG A 124 -25.46 -6.09 -9.98
CA ARG A 124 -26.80 -6.23 -9.36
C ARG A 124 -27.73 -5.20 -9.95
N LEU A 125 -28.96 -5.61 -10.23
CA LEU A 125 -30.02 -4.72 -10.66
C LEU A 125 -30.54 -3.96 -9.43
N VAL A 126 -30.15 -2.69 -9.30
CA VAL A 126 -30.45 -1.85 -8.11
C VAL A 126 -31.82 -1.20 -8.23
N TYR A 127 -32.25 -0.93 -9.44
CA TYR A 127 -33.53 -0.33 -9.76
C TYR A 127 -33.95 -0.79 -11.14
N TYR A 128 -35.23 -1.09 -11.31
CA TYR A 128 -35.82 -1.35 -12.61
C TYR A 128 -37.28 -0.97 -12.60
N ASP A 129 -37.70 -0.28 -13.66
CA ASP A 129 -39.07 0.09 -13.94
C ASP A 129 -39.50 -0.64 -15.22
N PRO A 130 -40.27 -1.73 -15.11
CA PRO A 130 -40.69 -2.53 -16.27
C PRO A 130 -41.72 -1.81 -17.15
N LEU A 131 -42.42 -0.78 -16.64
CA LEU A 131 -43.36 -0.01 -17.44
C LEU A 131 -42.63 0.95 -18.38
N ARG A 132 -41.52 1.53 -17.91
CA ARG A 132 -40.76 2.55 -18.66
C ARG A 132 -39.48 2.00 -19.29
N GLY A 133 -39.11 0.75 -18.99
CA GLY A 133 -37.86 0.14 -19.44
C GLY A 133 -36.62 0.80 -18.85
N LEU A 134 -36.71 1.45 -17.69
CA LEU A 134 -35.60 2.21 -17.10
C LEU A 134 -34.93 1.39 -16.01
N GLY A 135 -33.61 1.29 -16.04
CA GLY A 135 -32.87 0.46 -15.10
C GLY A 135 -31.58 1.09 -14.58
N ILE A 136 -31.12 0.59 -13.43
CA ILE A 136 -29.80 0.89 -12.87
C ILE A 136 -29.14 -0.41 -12.48
N VAL A 137 -28.01 -0.71 -13.10
CA VAL A 137 -27.14 -1.82 -12.68
C VAL A 137 -25.93 -1.25 -11.94
N SER A 138 -25.56 -1.91 -10.85
CA SER A 138 -24.32 -1.61 -10.14
C SER A 138 -23.16 -2.43 -10.70
N ALA A 139 -21.96 -1.88 -10.68
CA ALA A 139 -20.72 -2.54 -11.05
C ALA A 139 -19.58 -2.05 -10.14
N SER A 140 -18.46 -2.76 -10.09
CA SER A 140 -17.24 -2.22 -9.48
C SER A 140 -16.62 -1.14 -10.39
N HIS A 141 -15.83 -0.25 -9.81
CA HIS A 141 -15.22 0.85 -10.58
C HIS A 141 -14.27 0.34 -11.67
N THR A 142 -13.57 -0.76 -11.41
CA THR A 142 -12.59 -1.38 -12.30
C THR A 142 -13.23 -2.13 -13.46
N THR A 143 -14.39 -2.76 -13.25
CA THR A 143 -15.02 -3.62 -14.27
C THR A 143 -16.30 -3.03 -14.87
N LYS A 144 -16.63 -1.77 -14.55
CA LYS A 144 -17.80 -1.07 -15.14
C LYS A 144 -17.82 -1.14 -16.68
N TYR A 145 -16.67 -1.17 -17.35
CA TYR A 145 -16.59 -1.25 -18.81
C TYR A 145 -16.98 -2.63 -19.35
N ILE A 146 -16.69 -3.70 -18.60
CA ILE A 146 -17.18 -5.05 -18.92
C ILE A 146 -18.70 -5.07 -18.82
N VAL A 147 -19.27 -4.47 -17.77
CA VAL A 147 -20.73 -4.38 -17.62
C VAL A 147 -21.35 -3.52 -18.73
N LEU A 148 -20.73 -2.41 -19.11
CA LEU A 148 -21.19 -1.58 -20.25
C LEU A 148 -21.19 -2.37 -21.56
N ALA A 149 -20.12 -3.10 -21.85
CA ALA A 149 -20.05 -3.97 -23.03
C ALA A 149 -21.10 -5.10 -22.97
N ALA A 150 -21.29 -5.71 -21.80
CA ALA A 150 -22.29 -6.73 -21.57
C ALA A 150 -23.71 -6.24 -21.87
N LEU A 151 -24.06 -5.02 -21.44
CA LEU A 151 -25.37 -4.43 -21.78
C LEU A 151 -25.54 -4.30 -23.30
N GLY A 152 -24.51 -3.87 -24.02
CA GLY A 152 -24.56 -3.69 -25.47
C GLY A 152 -24.78 -4.98 -26.28
N ILE A 153 -24.44 -6.15 -25.73
CA ILE A 153 -24.63 -7.45 -26.40
C ILE A 153 -25.96 -8.13 -26.07
N VAL A 154 -26.74 -7.60 -25.12
CA VAL A 154 -28.07 -8.15 -24.82
C VAL A 154 -29.01 -7.86 -26.00
N ARG A 155 -29.36 -8.91 -26.75
CA ARG A 155 -30.29 -8.85 -27.89
C ARG A 155 -31.64 -9.50 -27.62
N TYR A 156 -31.68 -10.48 -26.73
CA TYR A 156 -32.89 -11.25 -26.40
C TYR A 156 -32.98 -11.49 -24.90
N VAL A 157 -34.18 -11.30 -24.36
CA VAL A 157 -34.53 -11.65 -22.98
C VAL A 157 -35.88 -12.37 -23.01
N ASN A 158 -35.91 -13.64 -22.56
CA ASN A 158 -37.09 -14.50 -22.62
C ASN A 158 -37.84 -14.44 -23.97
N ARG A 159 -37.09 -14.65 -25.08
CA ARG A 159 -37.55 -14.62 -26.48
C ARG A 159 -38.03 -13.26 -27.00
N ARG A 160 -37.99 -12.20 -26.19
CA ARG A 160 -38.27 -10.82 -26.62
C ARG A 160 -36.99 -10.19 -27.12
N LYS A 161 -37.03 -9.62 -28.33
CA LYS A 161 -35.89 -8.87 -28.87
C LYS A 161 -35.83 -7.52 -28.17
N VAL A 162 -34.69 -7.24 -27.55
CA VAL A 162 -34.47 -6.03 -26.77
C VAL A 162 -33.13 -5.39 -27.12
N LEU A 163 -33.04 -4.08 -26.91
CA LEU A 163 -31.81 -3.31 -26.94
C LEU A 163 -31.63 -2.64 -25.59
N VAL A 164 -30.48 -2.86 -24.96
CA VAL A 164 -30.15 -2.24 -23.68
C VAL A 164 -29.13 -1.14 -23.94
N ILE A 165 -29.52 0.10 -23.65
CA ILE A 165 -28.75 1.30 -23.97
C ILE A 165 -28.26 1.91 -22.66
N PRO A 166 -26.95 1.85 -22.36
CA PRO A 166 -26.38 2.58 -21.25
C PRO A 166 -26.49 4.09 -21.49
N VAL A 167 -27.07 4.80 -20.53
CA VAL A 167 -27.29 6.26 -20.60
C VAL A 167 -26.17 7.00 -19.89
N ARG A 168 -25.86 6.61 -18.65
CA ARG A 168 -24.88 7.31 -17.83
C ARG A 168 -24.29 6.41 -16.76
N THR A 169 -22.98 6.52 -16.56
CA THR A 169 -22.29 5.90 -15.43
C THR A 169 -22.02 6.94 -14.35
N THR A 170 -22.37 6.64 -13.10
CA THR A 170 -22.22 7.57 -11.97
C THR A 170 -21.64 6.88 -10.74
N GLY A 171 -21.16 7.67 -9.77
CA GLY A 171 -20.66 7.16 -8.49
C GLY A 171 -21.75 6.89 -7.45
N THR A 172 -22.97 7.41 -7.62
CA THR A 172 -24.03 7.33 -6.62
C THR A 172 -25.38 7.02 -7.26
N ILE A 173 -26.23 6.24 -6.56
CA ILE A 173 -27.58 5.87 -7.04
C ILE A 173 -28.43 7.12 -7.31
N LYS A 174 -28.34 8.15 -6.44
CA LYS A 174 -29.08 9.41 -6.60
C LYS A 174 -28.79 10.10 -7.94
N ARG A 175 -27.52 10.13 -8.36
CA ARG A 175 -27.14 10.70 -9.67
C ARG A 175 -27.57 9.82 -10.83
N ALA A 176 -27.51 8.49 -10.69
CA ALA A 176 -28.05 7.57 -11.70
C ALA A 176 -29.56 7.75 -11.90
N LYS A 177 -30.35 7.84 -10.82
CA LYS A 177 -31.79 8.13 -10.89
C LYS A 177 -32.09 9.47 -11.56
N LYS A 178 -31.33 10.52 -11.22
CA LYS A 178 -31.47 11.83 -11.89
C LYS A 178 -31.20 11.74 -13.40
N ALA A 179 -30.24 10.92 -13.82
CA ALA A 179 -29.97 10.70 -15.24
C ALA A 179 -31.16 10.06 -15.98
N LEU A 180 -31.87 9.13 -15.34
CA LEU A 180 -33.08 8.53 -15.90
C LEU A 180 -34.25 9.52 -16.00
N GLN A 181 -34.34 10.50 -15.09
CA GLN A 181 -35.40 11.52 -15.12
C GLN A 181 -35.25 12.49 -16.30
N THR A 182 -34.02 12.74 -16.76
CA THR A 182 -33.75 13.61 -17.92
C THR A 182 -34.15 12.95 -19.24
N TRP A 183 -34.12 11.62 -19.31
CA TRP A 183 -34.48 10.82 -20.49
C TRP A 183 -35.99 10.54 -20.57
N ARG A 184 -36.79 11.53 -20.19
CA ARG A 184 -38.25 11.43 -20.09
C ARG A 184 -38.92 11.56 -21.44
#